data_AF-A0A7H4MI71-F1
#
_entry.id   AF-A0A7H4MI71-F1
#
_cell.length_a   1.000
_cell.length_b   1.000
_cell.length_c   1.000
_cell.angle_alpha   90.00
_cell.angle_beta   90.00
_cell.angle_gamma   90.00
#
_symmetry.space_group_name_H-M   'P 1'
#
loop_
_entity.id
_entity.type
_entity.pdbx_description
1 polymer ?
#
loop_
_entity_poly.entity_id
_entity_poly.type
_entity_poly.pdbx_seq_one_letter_code
_entity_poly.pdbx_strand_id
1 'polypeptide(L)'
;MEKDPSLSLYADAEGDVKGRVVAVLLNERTSAQDLVHLLQALQAQGVHSKLLYSRMGEVIADDGSPLPIAGTFAGSPSLTVDAVVVPGGDLSALSQSGDARYYLLEAYKHLKPILLAGDARQLTSVLQVPAQGEEGVIVTNALDTPAADTLLALMTAHRVWSRSPKIAAIPA
;
A
#
# COMPACT_ATOMS: atom_id res chain seq x y z
N MET A 1 -17.77 26.66 27.42
CA MET A 1 -16.55 26.15 26.76
C MET A 1 -16.75 26.26 25.26
N GLU A 2 -15.72 26.62 24.51
CA GLU A 2 -15.80 26.87 23.06
C GLU A 2 -15.36 25.67 22.20
N LYS A 3 -14.63 24.71 22.80
CA LYS A 3 -14.20 23.45 22.17
C LYS A 3 -13.99 22.36 23.22
N ASP A 4 -14.21 21.10 22.82
CA ASP A 4 -13.95 19.90 23.61
C ASP A 4 -13.25 18.85 22.71
N PRO A 5 -11.93 18.61 22.88
CA PRO A 5 -11.16 17.67 22.06
C PRO A 5 -11.68 16.23 22.08
N SER A 6 -12.38 15.82 23.15
CA SER A 6 -12.94 14.46 23.27
C SER A 6 -14.06 14.18 22.26
N LEU A 7 -14.63 15.23 21.66
CA LEU A 7 -15.63 15.13 20.58
C LEU A 7 -14.99 14.91 19.20
N SER A 8 -13.66 14.99 19.09
CA SER A 8 -12.93 14.74 17.85
C SER A 8 -12.38 13.32 17.83
N LEU A 9 -12.60 12.61 16.72
CA LEU A 9 -12.06 11.28 16.51
C LEU A 9 -10.52 11.26 16.35
N TYR A 10 -9.91 12.40 16.00
CA TYR A 10 -8.51 12.45 15.56
C TYR A 10 -7.68 13.52 16.28
N ALA A 11 -8.27 14.32 17.19
CA ALA A 11 -7.52 15.36 17.89
C ALA A 11 -6.48 14.79 18.88
N ASP A 12 -6.82 13.68 19.54
CA ASP A 12 -5.98 13.00 20.56
C ASP A 12 -5.76 11.51 20.23
N ALA A 13 -5.71 11.16 18.95
CA ALA A 13 -5.63 9.75 18.55
C ALA A 13 -4.25 9.14 18.86
N GLU A 14 -4.18 8.37 19.95
CA GLU A 14 -3.17 7.31 20.14
C GLU A 14 -3.59 6.10 19.29
N GLY A 15 -3.13 6.05 18.05
CA GLY A 15 -3.46 4.96 17.13
C GLY A 15 -2.66 3.68 17.44
N ASP A 16 -3.32 2.52 17.30
CA ASP A 16 -2.64 1.23 17.13
C ASP A 16 -2.88 0.74 15.68
N VAL A 17 -1.92 -0.02 15.16
CA VAL A 17 -1.97 -0.67 13.85
C VAL A 17 -2.36 -2.14 13.94
N LYS A 18 -2.36 -2.75 15.14
CA LYS A 18 -2.75 -4.15 15.32
C LYS A 18 -4.14 -4.45 14.76
N GLY A 19 -4.23 -5.51 13.96
CA GLY A 19 -5.46 -5.97 13.31
C GLY A 19 -5.79 -5.27 11.99
N ARG A 20 -5.04 -4.22 11.61
CA ARG A 20 -5.16 -3.59 10.29
C ARG A 20 -4.67 -4.51 9.19
N VAL A 21 -5.07 -4.22 7.96
CA VAL A 21 -4.77 -5.05 6.79
C VAL A 21 -4.06 -4.23 5.72
N VAL A 22 -2.97 -4.76 5.17
CA VAL A 22 -2.23 -4.20 4.03
C VAL A 22 -2.46 -5.06 2.79
N ALA A 23 -2.83 -4.45 1.68
CA ALA A 23 -2.79 -5.11 0.38
C ALA A 23 -1.37 -5.06 -0.18
N VAL A 24 -0.85 -6.21 -0.63
CA VAL A 24 0.40 -6.32 -1.38
C VAL A 24 0.04 -6.70 -2.81
N LEU A 25 0.21 -5.76 -3.75
CA LEU A 25 -0.10 -6.01 -5.16
C LEU A 25 1.09 -6.72 -5.82
N LEU A 26 0.99 -8.03 -5.94
CA LEU A 26 2.03 -8.85 -6.54
C LEU A 26 2.17 -8.56 -8.04
N ASN A 27 3.37 -8.83 -8.55
CA ASN A 27 3.73 -8.76 -9.96
C ASN A 27 4.53 -10.02 -10.34
N GLU A 28 4.84 -10.21 -11.63
CA GLU A 28 5.69 -11.34 -12.02
C GLU A 28 7.12 -11.09 -11.53
N ARG A 29 7.80 -12.12 -11.00
CA ARG A 29 9.17 -11.97 -10.46
C ARG A 29 9.25 -10.91 -9.34
N THR A 30 8.21 -10.82 -8.51
CA THR A 30 8.27 -10.05 -7.25
C THR A 30 9.47 -10.48 -6.43
N SER A 31 10.20 -9.52 -5.85
CA SER A 31 11.36 -9.84 -5.03
C SER A 31 10.96 -10.56 -3.74
N ALA A 32 11.43 -11.78 -3.57
CA ALA A 32 11.14 -12.60 -2.39
C ALA A 32 11.73 -11.99 -1.12
N GLN A 33 12.94 -11.43 -1.20
CA GLN A 33 13.61 -10.78 -0.08
C GLN A 33 12.81 -9.58 0.44
N ASP A 34 12.40 -8.69 -0.47
CA ASP A 34 11.56 -7.53 -0.15
C ASP A 34 10.24 -7.95 0.50
N LEU A 35 9.60 -8.98 -0.04
CA LEU A 35 8.34 -9.49 0.49
C LEU A 35 8.53 -10.06 1.91
N VAL A 36 9.56 -10.86 2.14
CA VAL A 36 9.85 -11.44 3.46
C VAL A 36 10.07 -10.34 4.51
N HIS A 37 10.88 -9.32 4.19
CA HIS A 37 11.13 -8.21 5.12
C HIS A 37 9.84 -7.45 5.46
N LEU A 38 9.02 -7.12 4.45
CA LEU A 38 7.73 -6.47 4.67
C LEU A 38 6.83 -7.32 5.56
N LEU A 39 6.65 -8.59 5.23
CA LEU A 39 5.74 -9.48 5.96
C LEU A 39 6.16 -9.64 7.42
N GLN A 40 7.47 -9.76 7.69
CA GLN A 40 8.00 -9.83 9.05
C GLN A 40 7.75 -8.53 9.83
N ALA A 41 7.98 -7.37 9.23
CA ALA A 41 7.75 -6.08 9.87
C ALA A 41 6.26 -5.85 10.20
N LEU A 42 5.37 -6.19 9.27
CA LEU A 42 3.91 -6.12 9.49
C LEU A 42 3.46 -7.09 10.59
N GLN A 43 3.93 -8.33 10.55
CA GLN A 43 3.59 -9.35 11.54
C GLN A 43 4.05 -8.95 12.95
N ALA A 44 5.23 -8.33 13.09
CA ALA A 44 5.75 -7.86 14.37
C ALA A 44 4.83 -6.84 15.06
N GLN A 45 4.09 -6.05 14.28
CA GLN A 45 3.10 -5.07 14.77
C GLN A 45 1.66 -5.63 14.77
N GLY A 46 1.47 -6.92 14.47
CA GLY A 46 0.15 -7.54 14.38
C GLY A 46 -0.70 -7.02 13.22
N VAL A 47 -0.07 -6.52 12.15
CA VAL A 47 -0.71 -6.11 10.91
C VAL A 47 -0.80 -7.30 9.96
N HIS A 48 -1.97 -7.50 9.36
CA HIS A 48 -2.21 -8.58 8.40
C HIS A 48 -1.86 -8.12 6.98
N SER A 49 -1.45 -9.05 6.13
CA SER A 49 -1.16 -8.80 4.71
C SER A 49 -2.04 -9.67 3.81
N LYS A 50 -2.55 -9.10 2.72
CA LYS A 50 -3.22 -9.85 1.64
C LYS A 50 -2.39 -9.75 0.37
N LEU A 51 -1.89 -10.88 -0.11
CA LEU A 51 -1.19 -10.97 -1.38
C LEU A 51 -2.21 -11.01 -2.52
N LEU A 52 -2.29 -9.94 -3.31
CA LEU A 52 -3.28 -9.78 -4.37
C LEU A 52 -2.64 -9.85 -5.75
N TYR A 53 -3.38 -10.39 -6.71
CA TYR A 53 -2.92 -10.50 -8.09
C TYR A 53 -4.08 -10.37 -9.11
N SER A 54 -3.79 -10.48 -10.41
CA SER A 54 -4.81 -10.41 -11.46
C SER A 54 -5.69 -11.68 -11.56
N ARG A 55 -5.22 -12.81 -11.01
CA ARG A 55 -5.91 -14.10 -11.00
C ARG A 55 -5.63 -14.86 -9.70
N MET A 56 -6.41 -15.89 -9.40
CA MET A 56 -6.14 -16.82 -8.30
C MET A 56 -5.00 -17.80 -8.63
N GLY A 57 -4.58 -18.57 -7.62
CA GLY A 57 -3.51 -19.58 -7.72
C GLY A 57 -2.22 -19.07 -7.08
N GLU A 58 -1.11 -19.24 -7.78
CA GLU A 58 0.22 -18.84 -7.30
C GLU A 58 0.94 -17.99 -8.36
N VAL A 59 1.89 -17.17 -7.87
CA VAL A 59 2.89 -16.45 -8.66
C VAL A 59 4.27 -16.89 -8.21
N ILE A 60 5.23 -17.00 -9.14
CA ILE A 60 6.61 -17.34 -8.80
C ILE A 60 7.42 -16.05 -8.58
N ALA A 61 8.05 -15.96 -7.41
CA ALA A 61 8.96 -14.88 -7.06
C ALA A 61 10.28 -14.97 -7.84
N ASP A 62 11.16 -13.96 -7.69
CA ASP A 62 12.47 -13.92 -8.36
C ASP A 62 13.43 -15.06 -7.97
N ASP A 63 13.32 -15.56 -6.74
CA ASP A 63 14.10 -16.69 -6.21
C ASP A 63 13.52 -18.08 -6.56
N GLY A 64 12.38 -18.12 -7.27
CA GLY A 64 11.66 -19.35 -7.61
C GLY A 64 10.63 -19.80 -6.56
N SER A 65 10.48 -19.07 -5.45
CA SER A 65 9.49 -19.39 -4.41
C SER A 65 8.05 -19.18 -4.90
N PRO A 66 7.13 -20.11 -4.63
CA PRO A 66 5.72 -19.93 -4.94
C PRO A 66 5.06 -19.00 -3.90
N LEU A 67 4.35 -17.99 -4.39
CA LEU A 67 3.58 -17.03 -3.60
C LEU A 67 2.08 -17.32 -3.76
N PRO A 68 1.39 -17.79 -2.70
CA PRO A 68 -0.05 -18.05 -2.77
C PRO A 68 -0.84 -16.75 -2.82
N ILE A 69 -1.77 -16.67 -3.77
CA ILE A 69 -2.60 -15.49 -3.99
C ILE A 69 -3.82 -15.57 -3.09
N ALA A 70 -3.99 -14.57 -2.22
CA ALA A 70 -5.11 -14.49 -1.29
C ALA A 70 -6.40 -13.97 -1.93
N GLY A 71 -6.30 -13.22 -3.04
CA GLY A 71 -7.45 -12.68 -3.75
C GLY A 71 -7.04 -11.94 -5.02
N THR A 72 -8.03 -11.66 -5.88
CA THR A 72 -7.79 -10.80 -7.05
C THR A 72 -7.95 -9.33 -6.69
N PHE A 73 -7.38 -8.42 -7.50
CA PHE A 73 -7.55 -6.98 -7.31
C PHE A 73 -9.04 -6.57 -7.22
N ALA A 74 -9.87 -7.09 -8.12
CA ALA A 74 -11.32 -6.86 -8.10
C ALA A 74 -12.05 -7.62 -6.98
N GLY A 75 -11.58 -8.81 -6.62
CA GLY A 75 -12.20 -9.66 -5.58
C GLY A 75 -11.91 -9.20 -4.15
N SER A 76 -10.92 -8.34 -3.95
CA SER A 76 -10.58 -7.73 -2.66
C SER A 76 -10.17 -6.29 -2.87
N PRO A 77 -11.12 -5.38 -3.19
CA PRO A 77 -10.82 -4.00 -3.57
C PRO A 77 -10.14 -3.22 -2.45
N SER A 78 -9.58 -2.06 -2.80
CA SER A 78 -8.79 -1.26 -1.85
C SER A 78 -9.60 -0.89 -0.62
N LEU A 79 -10.93 -0.74 -0.74
CA LEU A 79 -11.87 -0.52 0.35
C LEU A 79 -11.69 -1.46 1.56
N THR A 80 -11.22 -2.69 1.32
CA THR A 80 -11.09 -3.74 2.35
C THR A 80 -9.76 -3.74 3.11
N VAL A 81 -8.87 -2.79 2.81
CA VAL A 81 -7.54 -2.66 3.43
C VAL A 81 -7.24 -1.24 3.90
N ASP A 82 -6.27 -1.10 4.78
CA ASP A 82 -5.84 0.16 5.40
C ASP A 82 -4.70 0.84 4.64
N ALA A 83 -3.85 0.07 3.96
CA ALA A 83 -2.73 0.55 3.16
C ALA A 83 -2.43 -0.36 1.96
N VAL A 84 -1.65 0.14 1.01
CA VAL A 84 -1.26 -0.59 -0.21
C VAL A 84 0.25 -0.57 -0.40
N VAL A 85 0.82 -1.73 -0.71
CA VAL A 85 2.24 -1.89 -1.03
C VAL A 85 2.37 -2.53 -2.41
N VAL A 86 3.28 -2.00 -3.23
CA VAL A 86 3.66 -2.61 -4.51
C VAL A 86 5.17 -2.87 -4.48
N PRO A 87 5.61 -4.13 -4.39
CA PRO A 87 7.02 -4.49 -4.45
C PRO A 87 7.58 -4.29 -5.88
N GLY A 88 8.91 -4.29 -6.00
CA GLY A 88 9.59 -4.33 -7.29
C GLY A 88 9.39 -5.65 -8.03
N GLY A 89 9.92 -5.76 -9.25
CA GLY A 89 9.76 -6.91 -10.14
C GLY A 89 9.24 -6.51 -11.52
N ASP A 90 8.64 -7.45 -12.25
CA ASP A 90 8.12 -7.20 -13.59
C ASP A 90 6.71 -6.62 -13.55
N LEU A 91 6.65 -5.31 -13.76
CA LEU A 91 5.41 -4.54 -13.68
C LEU A 91 4.68 -4.43 -15.02
N SER A 92 5.13 -5.12 -16.07
CA SER A 92 4.54 -5.00 -17.41
C SER A 92 3.05 -5.33 -17.39
N ALA A 93 2.68 -6.43 -16.75
CA ALA A 93 1.27 -6.84 -16.57
C ALA A 93 0.51 -5.91 -15.63
N LEU A 94 1.13 -5.51 -14.51
CA LEU A 94 0.49 -4.66 -13.50
C LEU A 94 0.18 -3.26 -14.04
N SER A 95 1.10 -2.68 -14.81
CA SER A 95 0.98 -1.33 -15.39
C SER A 95 -0.07 -1.26 -16.50
N GLN A 96 -0.37 -2.38 -17.16
CA GLN A 96 -1.43 -2.47 -18.17
C GLN A 96 -2.78 -2.90 -17.56
N SER A 97 -2.81 -3.32 -16.28
CA SER A 97 -4.03 -3.75 -15.61
C SER A 97 -4.87 -2.55 -15.18
N GLY A 98 -6.09 -2.45 -15.73
CA GLY A 98 -7.08 -1.47 -15.31
C GLY A 98 -7.41 -1.59 -13.82
N ASP A 99 -7.61 -2.81 -13.33
CA ASP A 99 -7.94 -3.09 -11.92
C ASP A 99 -6.81 -2.67 -10.99
N ALA A 100 -5.55 -3.00 -11.30
CA ALA A 100 -4.42 -2.64 -10.43
C ALA A 100 -4.21 -1.11 -10.38
N ARG A 101 -4.34 -0.43 -11.53
CA ARG A 101 -4.28 1.03 -11.61
C ARG A 101 -5.42 1.66 -10.82
N TYR A 102 -6.64 1.16 -10.99
CA TYR A 102 -7.80 1.61 -10.24
C TYR A 102 -7.62 1.40 -8.74
N TYR A 103 -7.05 0.27 -8.33
CA TYR A 103 -6.76 -0.03 -6.92
C TYR A 103 -5.89 1.05 -6.28
N LEU A 104 -4.83 1.47 -6.96
CA LEU A 104 -3.94 2.53 -6.49
C LEU A 104 -4.66 3.89 -6.43
N LEU A 105 -5.44 4.21 -7.46
CA LEU A 105 -6.21 5.46 -7.51
C LEU A 105 -7.28 5.51 -6.40
N GLU A 106 -8.01 4.43 -6.19
CA GLU A 106 -9.02 4.29 -5.12
C GLU A 106 -8.38 4.41 -3.74
N ALA A 107 -7.25 3.74 -3.50
CA ALA A 107 -6.51 3.86 -2.25
C ALA A 107 -6.00 5.29 -2.02
N TYR A 108 -5.49 5.94 -3.06
CA TYR A 108 -4.99 7.31 -2.99
C TYR A 108 -6.13 8.30 -2.69
N LYS A 109 -7.26 8.18 -3.39
CA LYS A 109 -8.48 8.99 -3.18
C LYS A 109 -9.03 8.82 -1.77
N HIS A 110 -8.94 7.62 -1.21
CA HIS A 110 -9.33 7.34 0.16
C HIS A 110 -8.23 7.64 1.20
N LEU A 111 -7.22 8.44 0.87
CA LEU A 111 -6.21 8.93 1.83
C LEU A 111 -5.40 7.82 2.50
N LYS A 112 -5.28 6.65 1.86
CA LYS A 112 -4.51 5.53 2.41
C LYS A 112 -3.01 5.73 2.17
N PRO A 113 -2.16 5.24 3.09
CA PRO A 113 -0.73 5.12 2.83
C PRO A 113 -0.48 4.18 1.65
N ILE A 114 0.43 4.58 0.77
CA ILE A 114 0.87 3.78 -0.39
C ILE A 114 2.39 3.69 -0.36
N LEU A 115 2.94 2.49 -0.51
CA LEU A 115 4.38 2.25 -0.61
C LEU A 115 4.70 1.61 -1.96
N LEU A 116 5.59 2.23 -2.72
CA LEU A 116 6.10 1.75 -4.00
C LEU A 116 7.61 1.48 -3.88
N ALA A 117 8.03 0.23 -4.07
CA ALA A 117 9.44 -0.17 -3.98
C ALA A 117 10.03 -0.61 -5.32
N GLY A 118 11.34 -0.41 -5.50
CA GLY A 118 12.08 -0.89 -6.67
C GLY A 118 11.55 -0.31 -7.98
N ASP A 119 11.20 -1.16 -8.93
CA ASP A 119 10.61 -0.73 -10.20
C ASP A 119 9.20 -0.13 -10.04
N ALA A 120 8.49 -0.42 -8.93
CA ALA A 120 7.11 0.05 -8.72
C ALA A 120 7.02 1.55 -8.53
N ARG A 121 8.15 2.22 -8.29
CA ARG A 121 8.25 3.68 -8.28
C ARG A 121 7.73 4.34 -9.56
N GLN A 122 7.79 3.64 -10.70
CA GLN A 122 7.23 4.16 -11.95
C GLN A 122 5.70 4.38 -11.91
N LEU A 123 5.00 3.71 -10.97
CA LEU A 123 3.56 3.85 -10.78
C LEU A 123 3.15 5.16 -10.09
N THR A 124 4.12 5.98 -9.65
CA THR A 124 3.87 7.38 -9.24
C THR A 124 3.18 8.18 -10.35
N SER A 125 3.48 7.86 -11.62
CA SER A 125 2.81 8.43 -12.79
C SER A 125 1.30 8.14 -12.83
N VAL A 126 0.87 6.97 -12.38
CA VAL A 126 -0.55 6.60 -12.29
C VAL A 126 -1.26 7.50 -11.27
N LEU A 127 -0.60 7.77 -10.14
CA LEU A 127 -1.11 8.61 -9.06
C LEU A 127 -0.97 10.13 -9.34
N GLN A 128 -0.30 10.52 -10.43
CA GLN A 128 0.03 11.91 -10.75
C GLN A 128 0.84 12.61 -9.63
N VAL A 129 1.71 11.86 -8.94
CA VAL A 129 2.59 12.40 -7.90
C VAL A 129 4.04 12.50 -8.39
N PRO A 130 4.88 13.34 -7.76
CA PRO A 130 6.30 13.44 -8.12
C PRO A 130 7.02 12.09 -8.01
N ALA A 131 8.09 11.91 -8.80
CA ALA A 131 8.86 10.66 -8.84
C ALA A 131 9.51 10.32 -7.48
N GLN A 132 9.83 11.33 -6.68
CA GLN A 132 10.33 11.18 -5.31
C GLN A 132 9.23 10.86 -4.27
N GLY A 133 7.96 10.77 -4.70
CA GLY A 133 6.81 10.63 -3.82
C GLY A 133 6.34 11.96 -3.22
N GLU A 134 5.46 11.83 -2.23
CA GLU A 134 4.92 12.93 -1.42
C GLU A 134 4.46 12.37 -0.08
N GLU A 135 3.97 13.20 0.83
CA GLU A 135 3.43 12.73 2.11
C GLU A 135 2.36 11.63 1.88
N GLY A 136 2.58 10.48 2.50
CA GLY A 136 1.71 9.31 2.38
C GLY A 136 1.90 8.46 1.12
N VAL A 137 2.75 8.84 0.17
CA VAL A 137 3.20 8.00 -0.95
C VAL A 137 4.69 7.79 -0.81
N ILE A 138 5.06 6.67 -0.20
CA ILE A 138 6.45 6.29 0.05
C ILE A 138 7.02 5.69 -1.24
N VAL A 139 8.17 6.21 -1.66
CA VAL A 139 8.91 5.75 -2.84
C VAL A 139 10.31 5.35 -2.37
N THR A 140 10.66 4.07 -2.52
CA THR A 140 11.92 3.51 -2.02
C THR A 140 12.54 2.54 -3.03
N ASN A 141 13.83 2.24 -2.88
CA ASN A 141 14.52 1.26 -3.71
C ASN A 141 14.17 -0.18 -3.33
N ALA A 142 13.86 -0.45 -2.06
CA ALA A 142 13.61 -1.79 -1.51
C ALA A 142 12.62 -1.72 -0.33
N LEU A 143 12.01 -2.85 0.02
CA LEU A 143 11.13 -2.98 1.20
C LEU A 143 11.97 -3.26 2.45
N ASP A 144 12.79 -2.29 2.84
CA ASP A 144 13.64 -2.36 4.03
C ASP A 144 12.93 -1.86 5.31
N THR A 145 13.61 -1.99 6.45
CA THR A 145 13.07 -1.57 7.76
C THR A 145 12.63 -0.11 7.77
N PRO A 146 13.43 0.88 7.27
CA PRO A 146 12.98 2.26 7.19
C PRO A 146 11.69 2.46 6.39
N ALA A 147 11.53 1.76 5.26
CA ALA A 147 10.32 1.85 4.45
C ALA A 147 9.09 1.27 5.20
N ALA A 148 9.27 0.13 5.87
CA ALA A 148 8.22 -0.49 6.68
C ALA A 148 7.84 0.38 7.89
N ASP A 149 8.82 0.94 8.61
CA ASP A 149 8.59 1.84 9.75
C ASP A 149 7.83 3.09 9.33
N THR A 150 8.19 3.68 8.18
CA THR A 150 7.48 4.85 7.62
C THR A 150 6.04 4.50 7.27
N LEU A 151 5.80 3.32 6.69
CA LEU A 151 4.44 2.85 6.39
C LEU A 151 3.61 2.67 7.67
N LEU A 152 4.17 2.01 8.68
CA LEU A 152 3.52 1.77 9.96
C LEU A 152 3.17 3.10 10.66
N ALA A 153 4.08 4.07 10.66
CA ALA A 153 3.82 5.41 11.20
C ALA A 153 2.63 6.11 10.51
N LEU A 154 2.55 6.02 9.18
CA LEU A 154 1.41 6.56 8.44
C LEU A 154 0.10 5.80 8.72
N MET A 155 0.18 4.48 8.92
CA MET A 155 -0.98 3.67 9.29
C MET A 155 -1.48 3.99 10.70
N THR A 156 -0.58 4.29 11.63
CA THR A 156 -0.91 4.77 12.98
C THR A 156 -1.75 6.06 12.92
N ALA A 157 -1.38 6.99 12.04
CA ALA A 157 -2.15 8.21 11.76
C ALA A 157 -3.50 7.98 11.05
N HIS A 158 -3.84 6.71 10.78
CA HIS A 158 -5.05 6.23 10.11
C HIS A 158 -5.19 6.61 8.64
N ARG A 159 -5.09 7.91 8.30
CA ARG A 159 -5.19 8.45 6.94
C ARG A 159 -4.24 9.64 6.76
N VAL A 160 -3.92 9.90 5.50
CA VAL A 160 -3.05 11.01 5.09
C VAL A 160 -3.91 12.24 4.82
N TRP A 161 -4.33 12.93 5.88
CA TRP A 161 -5.30 14.03 5.81
C TRP A 161 -4.83 15.21 4.94
N SER A 162 -3.52 15.46 4.89
CA SER A 162 -2.90 16.50 4.07
C SER A 162 -3.14 16.32 2.56
N ARG A 163 -3.52 15.11 2.13
CA ARG A 163 -3.86 14.80 0.73
C ARG A 163 -5.28 15.21 0.34
N SER A 164 -6.17 15.52 1.28
CA SER A 164 -7.59 15.85 1.01
C SER A 164 -7.81 16.94 -0.06
N PRO A 165 -6.97 17.99 -0.21
CA PRO A 165 -7.13 18.96 -1.28
C PRO A 165 -6.81 18.42 -2.68
N LYS A 166 -6.01 17.34 -2.79
CA LYS A 166 -5.55 16.78 -4.07
C LYS A 166 -6.51 15.76 -4.67
N ILE A 167 -7.27 15.05 -3.83
CA ILE A 167 -8.10 13.91 -4.28
C ILE A 167 -9.23 14.29 -5.23
N ALA A 168 -9.65 15.56 -5.27
CA ALA A 168 -10.68 16.04 -6.20
C ALA A 168 -10.26 15.96 -7.68
N ALA A 169 -8.96 15.97 -7.96
CA ALA A 169 -8.41 15.85 -9.32
C ALA A 169 -8.25 14.39 -9.78
N ILE A 170 -8.47 13.41 -8.89
CA ILE A 170 -8.20 12.00 -9.15
C ILE A 170 -9.46 11.33 -9.70
N PRO A 171 -9.44 10.84 -10.96
CA PRO A 171 -10.60 10.18 -11.58
C PRO A 171 -10.67 8.71 -11.16
N ALA A 172 -11.14 8.46 -9.93
CA ALA A 172 -11.35 7.14 -9.34
C ALA A 172 -12.75 7.00 -8.75
#